data_AF-A0A5B1CIP1-F1
#
_entry.id   AF-A0A5B1CIP1-F1
#
_cell.length_a   1.000
_cell.length_b   1.000
_cell.length_c   1.000
_cell.angle_alpha   90.00
_cell.angle_beta   90.00
_cell.angle_gamma   90.00
#
_symmetry.space_group_name_H-M   'P 1'
#
loop_
_entity.id
_entity.type
_entity.pdbx_description
1 polymer ?
#
loop_
_entity_poly.entity_id
_entity_poly.type
_entity_poly.pdbx_seq_one_letter_code
_entity_poly.pdbx_strand_id
1 'polypeptide(L)'
;MRRADRENSVRIKSVQREQTFTGGHAECRKYSRITLPLLDHVSRRRFAAISIATAVFAISVSIVNTMRPNKAKPKYFQISGFSMAPTLMGRSQIMRCRACLFQSRFPIAPDQVGCQCSHCGHELQPTGETVAADLVQSNGSADSVKRWDLVAITGTNPNRVTQQVVKRVIGVPGDQVDIRGSRLTINGTLINDLPSIRQSDRPSVSVYQETGKGSSRWKIDGDWLVYHHVNPYRGSAPSPVLDDYSVNVHLSRQLEPVTDLMIRFRSKASEFQNAEIVIWKPNHDSRFAALVSERNPIAIRIPNGHCDPSEIETSQIEIRRRVLYRLRPRDDRSKYPMLLDKDEYFVLGDNVPISVDSRDWGAVHRSKILCLVSPLESKTR
;
A
#
# COMPACT_ATOMS: atom_id res chain seq x y z
N MET A 1 -16.82 -15.80 40.14
CA MET A 1 -16.42 -14.43 39.75
C MET A 1 -15.39 -14.57 38.63
N ARG A 2 -15.51 -14.03 37.41
CA ARG A 2 -16.46 -13.11 36.79
C ARG A 2 -16.64 -13.53 35.32
N ARG A 3 -17.83 -13.25 34.76
CA ARG A 3 -18.08 -13.10 33.32
C ARG A 3 -16.91 -12.31 32.71
N ALA A 4 -16.12 -12.92 31.83
CA ALA A 4 -15.19 -12.22 30.96
C ALA A 4 -15.88 -12.03 29.60
N ASP A 5 -15.70 -10.85 29.06
CA ASP A 5 -16.50 -10.26 28.00
C ASP A 5 -16.58 -11.11 26.73
N ARG A 6 -17.76 -11.14 26.10
CA ARG A 6 -17.93 -11.61 24.71
C ARG A 6 -17.23 -10.60 23.79
N GLU A 7 -15.91 -10.67 23.71
CA GLU A 7 -15.12 -9.85 22.79
C GLU A 7 -15.34 -10.35 21.36
N ASN A 8 -15.79 -9.43 20.49
CA ASN A 8 -16.18 -9.71 19.13
C ASN A 8 -14.95 -9.85 18.22
N SER A 9 -14.67 -11.07 17.76
CA SER A 9 -13.53 -11.39 16.90
C SER A 9 -13.91 -11.45 15.40
N VAL A 10 -13.08 -10.92 14.49
CA VAL A 10 -13.25 -11.13 13.03
C VAL A 10 -12.47 -12.36 12.61
N ARG A 11 -13.18 -13.41 12.15
CA ARG A 11 -12.63 -14.71 11.78
C ARG A 11 -12.51 -14.86 10.26
N ILE A 12 -11.31 -15.00 9.72
CA ILE A 12 -11.11 -15.28 8.28
C ILE A 12 -10.63 -16.72 8.08
N LYS A 13 -11.47 -17.54 7.45
CA LYS A 13 -11.28 -19.02 7.32
C LYS A 13 -10.35 -19.46 6.17
N SER A 14 -9.70 -18.54 5.46
CA SER A 14 -8.83 -18.89 4.33
C SER A 14 -7.76 -17.83 4.12
N VAL A 15 -6.49 -18.21 4.24
CA VAL A 15 -5.33 -17.34 3.95
C VAL A 15 -4.96 -17.46 2.48
N GLN A 16 -4.99 -16.33 1.78
CA GLN A 16 -4.28 -16.14 0.51
C GLN A 16 -2.94 -15.45 0.82
N ARG A 17 -2.04 -15.37 -0.17
CA ARG A 17 -0.68 -14.81 -0.04
C ARG A 17 -0.64 -13.44 0.68
N GLU A 18 -1.74 -12.68 0.63
CA GLU A 18 -1.95 -11.43 1.35
C GLU A 18 -3.36 -11.38 1.94
N GLN A 19 -3.49 -10.81 3.15
CA GLN A 19 -4.80 -10.60 3.79
C GLN A 19 -4.88 -9.20 4.43
N THR A 20 -5.96 -8.48 4.15
CA THR A 20 -6.21 -7.10 4.63
C THR A 20 -7.35 -7.09 5.64
N PHE A 21 -7.23 -6.23 6.65
CA PHE A 21 -8.13 -6.14 7.78
C PHE A 21 -8.52 -4.68 8.02
N THR A 22 -9.76 -4.33 7.71
CA THR A 22 -10.28 -2.96 7.84
C THR A 22 -11.17 -2.79 9.06
N GLY A 23 -11.34 -1.54 9.52
CA GLY A 23 -12.13 -1.14 10.67
C GLY A 23 -13.66 -1.19 10.54
N GLY A 24 -14.29 -1.76 9.50
CA GLY A 24 -15.77 -1.79 9.43
C GLY A 24 -16.38 -2.57 8.25
N HIS A 25 -17.55 -3.17 8.52
CA HIS A 25 -18.38 -4.14 7.77
C HIS A 25 -17.66 -5.39 7.23
N ALA A 26 -17.77 -6.47 8.00
CA ALA A 26 -17.79 -7.81 7.44
C ALA A 26 -19.12 -8.00 6.68
N GLU A 27 -19.09 -7.88 5.35
CA GLU A 27 -20.14 -8.51 4.54
C GLU A 27 -19.90 -10.01 4.51
N CYS A 28 -20.88 -10.74 5.05
CA CYS A 28 -20.89 -12.18 5.13
C CYS A 28 -21.21 -12.78 3.74
N ARG A 29 -20.25 -13.55 3.24
CA ARG A 29 -20.25 -14.48 2.10
C ARG A 29 -21.62 -14.84 1.49
N LYS A 30 -21.70 -14.75 0.15
CA LYS A 30 -22.30 -15.79 -0.71
C LYS A 30 -21.28 -16.21 -1.76
N TYR A 31 -20.64 -17.36 -1.55
CA TYR A 31 -19.88 -18.04 -2.60
C TYR A 31 -20.83 -18.98 -3.34
N SER A 32 -21.09 -18.70 -4.62
CA SER A 32 -21.60 -19.68 -5.57
C SER A 32 -20.44 -20.56 -6.04
N ARG A 33 -20.57 -21.88 -5.87
CA ARG A 33 -19.70 -22.89 -6.49
C ARG A 33 -19.77 -22.73 -8.01
N ILE A 34 -18.62 -22.49 -8.65
CA ILE A 34 -18.47 -22.66 -10.10
C ILE A 34 -17.63 -23.92 -10.30
N THR A 35 -18.28 -24.98 -10.77
CA THR A 35 -17.64 -26.22 -11.22
C THR A 35 -17.21 -25.98 -12.67
N LEU A 36 -15.92 -26.14 -12.97
CA LEU A 36 -15.42 -26.12 -14.35
C LEU A 36 -15.62 -27.51 -14.97
N PRO A 37 -16.26 -27.63 -16.16
CA PRO A 37 -16.29 -28.89 -16.89
C PRO A 37 -14.96 -29.12 -17.62
N LEU A 38 -14.51 -30.37 -17.61
CA LEU A 38 -13.50 -30.90 -18.52
C LEU A 38 -14.08 -30.94 -19.94
N LEU A 39 -13.42 -30.31 -20.90
CA LEU A 39 -13.78 -30.38 -22.31
C LEU A 39 -13.11 -31.58 -22.96
N ASP A 40 -13.95 -32.42 -23.55
CA ASP A 40 -13.60 -33.61 -24.29
C ASP A 40 -13.49 -33.33 -25.80
N HIS A 41 -12.80 -34.25 -26.47
CA HIS A 41 -12.48 -34.35 -27.90
C HIS A 41 -13.25 -33.51 -28.94
N VAL A 42 -12.49 -32.82 -29.82
CA VAL A 42 -12.99 -32.36 -31.13
C VAL A 42 -12.22 -33.05 -32.26
N SER A 43 -12.99 -33.60 -33.19
CA SER A 43 -12.57 -34.46 -34.29
C SER A 43 -12.07 -33.70 -35.52
N ARG A 44 -11.24 -34.40 -36.29
CA ARG A 44 -10.60 -33.98 -37.55
C ARG A 44 -11.63 -33.76 -38.65
N ARG A 45 -11.69 -32.57 -39.23
CA ARG A 45 -12.05 -32.33 -40.64
C ARG A 45 -11.71 -30.90 -41.05
N ARG A 46 -11.01 -30.78 -42.19
CA ARG A 46 -10.89 -29.64 -43.13
C ARG A 46 -9.43 -29.19 -43.40
N PHE A 47 -8.72 -30.03 -44.16
CA PHE A 47 -7.60 -29.62 -45.00
C PHE A 47 -8.15 -29.27 -46.39
N ALA A 48 -8.42 -27.99 -46.64
CA ALA A 48 -8.62 -27.42 -47.99
C ALA A 48 -8.80 -25.88 -48.01
N ALA A 49 -8.81 -25.18 -46.85
CA ALA A 49 -9.03 -23.73 -46.77
C ALA A 49 -7.76 -22.91 -46.46
N ILE A 50 -6.57 -23.53 -46.48
CA ILE A 50 -5.34 -22.96 -45.92
C ILE A 50 -4.57 -22.06 -46.91
N SER A 51 -4.81 -22.16 -48.22
CA SER A 51 -3.96 -21.46 -49.21
C SER A 51 -4.44 -20.05 -49.62
N ILE A 52 -5.71 -19.70 -49.41
CA ILE A 52 -6.24 -18.34 -49.69
C ILE A 52 -6.20 -17.45 -48.44
N ALA A 53 -6.37 -18.04 -47.25
CA ALA A 53 -6.35 -17.31 -45.98
C ALA A 53 -4.97 -16.74 -45.63
N THR A 54 -3.87 -17.40 -46.02
CA THR A 54 -2.49 -16.96 -45.73
C THR A 54 -2.10 -15.69 -46.49
N ALA A 55 -2.55 -15.53 -47.74
CA ALA A 55 -2.27 -14.34 -48.54
C ALA A 55 -3.05 -13.10 -48.03
N VAL A 56 -4.34 -13.26 -47.67
CA VAL A 56 -5.15 -12.18 -47.08
C VAL A 56 -4.64 -11.81 -45.69
N PHE A 57 -4.17 -12.78 -44.89
CA PHE A 57 -3.54 -12.54 -43.59
C PHE A 57 -2.21 -11.79 -43.72
N ALA A 58 -1.35 -12.13 -44.69
CA ALA A 58 -0.08 -11.44 -44.90
C ALA A 58 -0.24 -9.97 -45.34
N ILE A 59 -1.24 -9.68 -46.18
CA ILE A 59 -1.55 -8.31 -46.64
C ILE A 59 -2.16 -7.50 -45.48
N SER A 60 -3.09 -8.07 -44.72
CA SER A 60 -3.67 -7.42 -43.54
C SER A 60 -2.65 -7.20 -42.42
N VAL A 61 -1.72 -8.13 -42.18
CA VAL A 61 -0.60 -7.93 -41.23
C VAL A 61 0.36 -6.83 -41.71
N SER A 62 0.61 -6.71 -43.02
CA SER A 62 1.45 -5.64 -43.56
C SER A 62 0.80 -4.26 -43.46
N ILE A 63 -0.51 -4.15 -43.73
CA ILE A 63 -1.28 -2.91 -43.54
C ILE A 63 -1.37 -2.54 -42.05
N VAL A 64 -1.60 -3.52 -41.16
CA VAL A 64 -1.60 -3.31 -39.71
C VAL A 64 -0.21 -2.90 -39.20
N ASN A 65 0.89 -3.44 -39.76
CA ASN A 65 2.25 -3.05 -39.35
C ASN A 65 2.66 -1.67 -39.89
N THR A 66 2.17 -1.26 -41.06
CA THR A 66 2.42 0.09 -41.62
C THR A 66 1.55 1.17 -40.98
N MET A 67 0.40 0.80 -40.40
CA MET A 67 -0.45 1.69 -39.60
C MET A 67 -0.18 1.63 -38.09
N ARG A 68 0.92 1.00 -37.63
CA ARG A 68 1.32 1.17 -36.23
C ARG A 68 1.81 2.61 -36.06
N PRO A 69 1.09 3.49 -35.34
CA PRO A 69 1.62 4.80 -35.03
C PRO A 69 2.99 4.58 -34.38
N ASN A 70 3.99 5.29 -34.87
CA ASN A 70 5.34 5.26 -34.35
C ASN A 70 5.24 5.54 -32.84
N LYS A 71 5.23 4.49 -32.01
CA LYS A 71 4.96 4.64 -30.57
C LYS A 71 6.08 5.52 -30.04
N ALA A 72 5.73 6.76 -29.67
CA ALA A 72 6.67 7.69 -29.10
C ALA A 72 7.44 6.97 -27.99
N LYS A 73 8.77 7.11 -28.00
CA LYS A 73 9.61 6.46 -26.98
C LYS A 73 9.11 6.86 -25.60
N PRO A 74 8.99 5.90 -24.65
CA PRO A 74 8.54 6.22 -23.31
C PRO A 74 9.49 7.25 -22.68
N LYS A 75 8.91 8.26 -22.01
CA LYS A 75 9.66 9.20 -21.18
C LYS A 75 9.92 8.57 -19.82
N TYR A 76 11.10 8.81 -19.28
CA TYR A 76 11.50 8.33 -17.96
C TYR A 76 11.67 9.50 -17.01
N PHE A 77 11.19 9.34 -15.78
CA PHE A 77 11.31 10.33 -14.72
C PHE A 77 11.99 9.71 -13.52
N GLN A 78 12.99 10.40 -13.00
CA GLN A 78 13.66 10.02 -11.76
C GLN A 78 12.96 10.68 -10.57
N ILE A 79 12.70 9.90 -9.52
CA ILE A 79 12.03 10.41 -8.32
C ILE A 79 13.02 11.21 -7.48
N SER A 80 12.71 12.48 -7.22
CA SER A 80 13.63 13.42 -6.56
C SER A 80 13.61 13.33 -5.03
N GLY A 81 12.56 12.76 -4.42
CA GLY A 81 12.40 12.75 -2.97
C GLY A 81 11.40 11.71 -2.46
N PHE A 82 10.90 11.91 -1.25
CA PHE A 82 10.14 10.89 -0.50
C PHE A 82 8.64 11.19 -0.39
N SER A 83 8.12 12.16 -1.14
CA SER A 83 6.68 12.52 -1.10
C SER A 83 5.75 11.38 -1.52
N MET A 84 6.27 10.43 -2.29
CA MET A 84 5.55 9.24 -2.75
C MET A 84 5.94 7.98 -1.98
N ALA A 85 6.72 8.08 -0.90
CA ALA A 85 7.04 6.91 -0.08
C ALA A 85 5.75 6.38 0.61
N PRO A 86 5.54 5.06 0.70
CA PRO A 86 6.47 3.98 0.37
C PRO A 86 6.45 3.53 -1.10
N THR A 87 5.55 4.07 -1.94
CA THR A 87 5.35 3.61 -3.33
C THR A 87 6.55 3.90 -4.22
N LEU A 88 7.10 5.11 -4.09
CA LEU A 88 8.26 5.58 -4.83
C LEU A 88 9.19 6.33 -3.90
N MET A 89 10.48 6.03 -4.01
CA MET A 89 11.54 6.56 -3.16
C MET A 89 12.59 7.28 -3.99
N GLY A 90 13.01 8.44 -3.52
CA GLY A 90 14.16 9.14 -4.09
C GLY A 90 15.50 8.45 -3.80
N ARG A 91 16.58 9.12 -4.15
CA ARG A 91 17.94 8.66 -3.80
C ARG A 91 18.02 8.53 -2.28
N SER A 92 18.54 7.41 -1.83
CA SER A 92 18.46 7.00 -0.42
C SER A 92 19.74 6.30 0.00
N GLN A 93 19.90 6.09 1.30
CA GLN A 93 20.90 5.19 1.85
C GLN A 93 20.23 4.05 2.59
N ILE A 94 20.96 2.96 2.72
CA ILE A 94 20.56 1.86 3.57
C ILE A 94 20.98 2.17 5.00
N MET A 95 20.01 2.11 5.92
CA MET A 95 20.28 2.10 7.35
C MET A 95 19.94 0.75 7.94
N ARG A 96 20.72 0.33 8.93
CA ARG A 96 20.60 -0.94 9.63
C ARG A 96 20.51 -0.73 11.13
N CYS A 97 19.59 -1.43 11.78
CA CYS A 97 19.56 -1.57 13.22
C CYS A 97 20.51 -2.68 13.65
N ARG A 98 21.50 -2.42 14.51
CA ARG A 98 22.41 -3.47 14.99
C ARG A 98 21.78 -4.43 16.01
N ALA A 99 20.72 -3.99 16.69
CA ALA A 99 20.02 -4.78 17.71
C ALA A 99 19.13 -5.87 17.08
N CYS A 100 18.25 -5.48 16.14
CA CYS A 100 17.33 -6.42 15.50
C CYS A 100 17.72 -6.84 14.09
N LEU A 101 18.73 -6.22 13.48
CA LEU A 101 19.15 -6.41 12.08
C LEU A 101 18.17 -5.92 11.01
N PHE A 102 17.08 -5.24 11.39
CA PHE A 102 16.22 -4.55 10.44
C PHE A 102 17.02 -3.59 9.56
N GLN A 103 16.71 -3.60 8.26
CA GLN A 103 17.36 -2.79 7.25
C GLN A 103 16.32 -2.20 6.30
N SER A 104 16.43 -0.90 6.00
CA SER A 104 15.56 -0.24 5.03
C SER A 104 16.23 0.97 4.37
N ARG A 105 15.57 1.53 3.35
CA ARG A 105 15.98 2.75 2.66
C ARG A 105 15.53 3.97 3.46
N PHE A 106 16.42 4.93 3.65
CA PHE A 106 16.14 6.21 4.32
C PHE A 106 16.66 7.39 3.49
N PRO A 107 16.11 8.60 3.66
CA PRO A 107 16.69 9.82 3.09
C PRO A 107 18.18 9.95 3.42
N ILE A 108 18.96 10.54 2.51
CA ILE A 108 20.35 10.92 2.81
C ILE A 108 20.28 12.31 3.44
N ALA A 109 20.61 12.42 4.72
CA ALA A 109 20.68 13.69 5.43
C ALA A 109 22.01 13.77 6.22
N PRO A 110 22.59 14.96 6.39
CA PRO A 110 23.86 15.13 7.09
C PRO A 110 23.78 14.87 8.61
N ASP A 111 22.60 14.95 9.22
CA ASP A 111 22.36 14.94 10.68
C ASP A 111 21.50 13.76 11.17
N GLN A 112 21.81 12.53 10.73
CA GLN A 112 21.05 11.32 11.09
C GLN A 112 21.38 10.67 12.44
N VAL A 113 21.85 11.45 13.40
CA VAL A 113 22.17 10.97 14.75
C VAL A 113 20.86 10.70 15.52
N GLY A 114 20.75 9.55 16.20
CA GLY A 114 19.59 9.25 17.06
C GLY A 114 18.33 8.75 16.34
N CYS A 115 18.42 8.36 15.06
CA CYS A 115 17.30 7.75 14.34
C CYS A 115 16.88 6.42 14.97
N GLN A 116 15.65 6.32 15.48
CA GLN A 116 15.16 5.10 16.14
C GLN A 116 14.57 4.09 15.14
N CYS A 117 14.89 2.82 15.33
CA CYS A 117 14.39 1.72 14.51
C CYS A 117 12.88 1.49 14.74
N SER A 118 12.09 1.48 13.66
CA SER A 118 10.65 1.19 13.72
C SER A 118 10.31 -0.23 14.19
N HIS A 119 11.27 -1.17 14.19
CA HIS A 119 11.04 -2.55 14.66
C HIS A 119 11.36 -2.77 16.14
N CYS A 120 12.34 -2.08 16.72
CA CYS A 120 12.76 -2.35 18.12
C CYS A 120 13.18 -1.11 18.93
N GLY A 121 13.08 0.09 18.37
CA GLY A 121 13.41 1.35 19.06
C GLY A 121 14.89 1.67 19.21
N HIS A 122 15.79 0.70 19.00
CA HIS A 122 17.23 0.93 19.04
C HIS A 122 17.70 1.81 17.88
N GLU A 123 18.87 2.42 18.03
CA GLU A 123 19.43 3.31 17.01
C GLU A 123 19.70 2.59 15.66
N LEU A 124 19.36 3.28 14.58
CA LEU A 124 19.69 2.95 13.21
C LEU A 124 21.03 3.58 12.83
N GLN A 125 21.85 2.84 12.10
CA GLN A 125 23.13 3.34 11.60
C GLN A 125 23.22 3.19 10.09
N PRO A 126 23.83 4.16 9.37
CA PRO A 126 24.06 4.03 7.94
C PRO A 126 25.03 2.87 7.67
N THR A 127 24.78 2.11 6.60
CA THR A 127 25.70 1.05 6.16
C THR A 127 26.78 1.56 5.21
N GLY A 128 26.67 2.80 4.74
CA GLY A 128 27.47 3.37 3.64
C GLY A 128 26.95 3.04 2.25
N GLU A 129 25.99 2.12 2.13
CA GLU A 129 25.37 1.76 0.85
C GLU A 129 24.32 2.81 0.42
N THR A 130 24.46 3.33 -0.80
CA THR A 130 23.46 4.23 -1.40
C THR A 130 22.63 3.52 -2.45
N VAL A 131 21.33 3.75 -2.44
CA VAL A 131 20.39 3.24 -3.44
C VAL A 131 19.94 4.38 -4.34
N ALA A 132 20.01 4.17 -5.65
CA ALA A 132 19.52 5.10 -6.65
C ALA A 132 18.03 5.42 -6.45
N ALA A 133 17.59 6.57 -6.95
CA ALA A 133 16.19 6.93 -6.96
C ALA A 133 15.39 5.95 -7.83
N ASP A 134 14.14 5.72 -7.45
CA ASP A 134 13.21 4.96 -8.27
C ASP A 134 12.98 5.70 -9.60
N LEU A 135 12.76 4.91 -10.65
CA LEU A 135 12.44 5.41 -11.97
C LEU A 135 10.99 5.06 -12.30
N VAL A 136 10.29 6.00 -12.92
CA VAL A 136 8.97 5.76 -13.49
C VAL A 136 9.01 6.03 -14.99
N GLN A 137 8.20 5.30 -15.74
CA GLN A 137 8.06 5.46 -17.18
C GLN A 137 6.66 5.96 -17.53
N SER A 138 6.56 6.80 -18.56
CA SER A 138 5.27 7.20 -19.12
C SER A 138 4.56 6.00 -19.74
N ASN A 139 3.30 5.78 -19.38
CA ASN A 139 2.51 4.64 -19.86
C ASN A 139 1.13 5.04 -20.43
N GLY A 140 0.80 6.33 -20.49
CA GLY A 140 -0.47 6.80 -21.05
C GLY A 140 -0.58 8.33 -21.16
N SER A 141 -1.60 8.79 -21.89
CA SER A 141 -1.92 10.21 -22.04
C SER A 141 -2.69 10.73 -20.83
N ALA A 142 -2.51 12.00 -20.48
CA ALA A 142 -3.29 12.66 -19.46
C ALA A 142 -4.83 12.61 -19.69
N ASP A 143 -5.31 12.30 -20.91
CA ASP A 143 -6.76 12.11 -21.20
C ASP A 143 -7.35 10.82 -20.60
N SER A 144 -6.51 9.82 -20.33
CA SER A 144 -6.98 8.52 -19.82
C SER A 144 -6.83 8.40 -18.30
N VAL A 145 -6.53 9.50 -17.61
CA VAL A 145 -6.26 9.52 -16.17
C VAL A 145 -7.51 9.13 -15.38
N LYS A 146 -7.35 8.14 -14.52
CA LYS A 146 -8.37 7.64 -13.61
C LYS A 146 -7.94 7.84 -12.17
N ARG A 147 -8.93 7.76 -11.28
CA ARG A 147 -8.68 7.71 -9.85
C ARG A 147 -7.69 6.58 -9.54
N TRP A 148 -6.76 6.86 -8.64
CA TRP A 148 -5.66 5.99 -8.19
C TRP A 148 -4.43 5.89 -9.10
N ASP A 149 -4.49 6.44 -10.32
CA ASP A 149 -3.33 6.47 -11.20
C ASP A 149 -2.19 7.32 -10.62
N LEU A 150 -0.96 6.98 -11.01
CA LEU A 150 0.20 7.84 -10.80
C LEU A 150 0.37 8.72 -12.03
N VAL A 151 0.56 10.01 -11.80
CA VAL A 151 0.73 11.00 -12.85
C VAL A 151 1.97 11.85 -12.61
N ALA A 152 2.69 12.13 -13.69
CA ALA A 152 3.69 13.19 -13.70
C ALA A 152 2.98 14.52 -13.96
N ILE A 153 3.18 15.48 -13.08
CA ILE A 153 2.56 16.81 -13.18
C ILE A 153 3.63 17.90 -13.08
N THR A 154 3.32 19.05 -13.66
CA THR A 154 4.06 20.30 -13.41
C THR A 154 3.47 20.98 -12.18
N GLY A 155 4.14 20.86 -11.03
CA GLY A 155 3.76 21.50 -9.77
C GLY A 155 4.62 22.74 -9.51
N THR A 156 4.04 23.74 -8.85
CA THR A 156 4.77 24.95 -8.43
C THR A 156 4.87 24.92 -6.91
N ASN A 157 6.07 24.73 -6.37
CA ASN A 157 6.25 24.67 -4.92
C ASN A 157 5.95 26.03 -4.23
N PRO A 158 5.87 26.10 -2.89
CA PRO A 158 5.60 27.35 -2.17
C PRO A 158 6.58 28.48 -2.47
N ASN A 159 7.81 28.15 -2.87
CA ASN A 159 8.84 29.10 -3.31
C ASN A 159 8.71 29.50 -4.79
N ARG A 160 7.57 29.21 -5.42
CA ARG A 160 7.25 29.49 -6.83
C ARG A 160 8.18 28.83 -7.85
N VAL A 161 8.88 27.78 -7.45
CA VAL A 161 9.70 26.98 -8.37
C VAL A 161 8.83 25.92 -9.03
N THR A 162 8.72 26.00 -10.34
CA THR A 162 8.06 25.00 -11.16
C THR A 162 8.93 23.76 -11.28
N GLN A 163 8.39 22.61 -10.87
CA GLN A 163 9.07 21.32 -10.90
C GLN A 163 8.13 20.22 -11.39
N GLN A 164 8.69 19.22 -12.05
CA GLN A 164 7.94 18.01 -12.39
C GLN A 164 7.94 17.08 -11.19
N VAL A 165 6.76 16.67 -10.74
CA VAL A 165 6.58 15.77 -9.60
C VAL A 165 5.62 14.66 -9.96
N VAL A 166 5.78 13.50 -9.32
CA VAL A 166 4.82 12.40 -9.43
C VAL A 166 3.87 12.47 -8.24
N LYS A 167 2.57 12.34 -8.50
CA LYS A 167 1.51 12.28 -7.49
C LYS A 167 0.51 11.19 -7.84
N ARG A 168 -0.26 10.77 -6.83
CA ARG A 168 -1.41 9.89 -7.02
C ARG A 168 -2.67 10.71 -7.23
N VAL A 169 -3.46 10.34 -8.22
CA VAL A 169 -4.78 10.93 -8.46
C VAL A 169 -5.76 10.38 -7.44
N ILE A 170 -6.40 11.28 -6.69
CA ILE A 170 -7.34 10.94 -5.62
C ILE A 170 -8.76 11.36 -5.98
N GLY A 171 -8.93 12.55 -6.56
CA GLY A 171 -10.18 13.03 -7.15
C GLY A 171 -10.01 13.27 -8.65
N VAL A 172 -11.07 13.00 -9.41
CA VAL A 172 -11.17 13.22 -10.87
C VAL A 172 -12.24 14.29 -11.16
N PRO A 173 -12.31 14.85 -12.39
CA PRO A 173 -13.30 15.86 -12.72
C PRO A 173 -14.73 15.52 -12.30
N GLY A 174 -15.42 16.48 -11.67
CA GLY A 174 -16.77 16.33 -11.13
C GLY A 174 -16.84 15.70 -9.73
N ASP A 175 -15.73 15.19 -9.17
CA ASP A 175 -15.73 14.72 -7.78
C ASP A 175 -15.86 15.89 -6.79
N GLN A 176 -16.62 15.66 -5.73
CA GLN A 176 -16.54 16.43 -4.50
C GLN A 176 -15.51 15.78 -3.57
N VAL A 177 -14.42 16.50 -3.30
CA VAL A 177 -13.40 16.15 -2.32
C VAL A 177 -13.75 16.82 -0.99
N ASP A 178 -13.76 16.06 0.11
CA ASP A 178 -14.12 16.60 1.43
C ASP A 178 -13.35 15.87 2.55
N ILE A 179 -13.39 16.41 3.77
CA ILE A 179 -12.76 15.83 4.96
C ILE A 179 -13.82 15.55 6.03
N ARG A 180 -13.93 14.29 6.45
CA ARG A 180 -14.69 13.91 7.64
C ARG A 180 -13.74 13.64 8.81
N GLY A 181 -13.68 14.59 9.75
CA GLY A 181 -12.73 14.55 10.87
C GLY A 181 -11.30 14.77 10.37
N SER A 182 -10.51 13.71 10.27
CA SER A 182 -9.16 13.75 9.69
C SER A 182 -9.02 12.91 8.42
N ARG A 183 -10.13 12.44 7.82
CA ARG A 183 -10.10 11.46 6.73
C ARG A 183 -10.71 12.02 5.46
N LEU A 184 -10.04 11.78 4.35
CA LEU A 184 -10.49 12.19 3.04
C LEU A 184 -11.69 11.36 2.56
N THR A 185 -12.67 12.04 2.00
CA THR A 185 -13.83 11.46 1.33
C THR A 185 -13.95 11.99 -0.10
N ILE A 186 -14.43 11.13 -0.99
CA ILE A 186 -14.78 11.45 -2.38
C ILE A 186 -16.26 11.14 -2.56
N ASN A 187 -17.05 12.15 -2.92
CA ASN A 187 -18.52 12.06 -3.06
C ASN A 187 -19.17 11.43 -1.81
N GLY A 188 -18.75 11.87 -0.62
CA GLY A 188 -19.23 11.38 0.68
C GLY A 188 -18.68 10.01 1.13
N THR A 189 -17.96 9.28 0.28
CA THR A 189 -17.38 7.97 0.62
C THR A 189 -15.91 8.10 1.02
N LEU A 190 -15.49 7.43 2.10
CA LEU A 190 -14.07 7.42 2.49
C LEU A 190 -13.20 6.86 1.36
N ILE A 191 -12.07 7.52 1.06
CA ILE A 191 -11.18 7.10 -0.02
C ILE A 191 -10.74 5.62 0.09
N ASN A 192 -10.58 5.14 1.32
CA ASN A 192 -10.15 3.77 1.60
C ASN A 192 -11.27 2.73 1.40
N ASP A 193 -12.52 3.17 1.33
CA ASP A 193 -13.72 2.33 1.18
C ASP A 193 -14.25 2.36 -0.27
N LEU A 194 -13.58 3.09 -1.19
CA LEU A 194 -14.03 3.18 -2.59
C LEU A 194 -13.88 1.84 -3.32
N PRO A 195 -14.96 1.32 -3.94
CA PRO A 195 -14.91 0.05 -4.68
C PRO A 195 -13.96 0.06 -5.89
N SER A 196 -13.69 1.25 -6.45
CA SER A 196 -12.81 1.42 -7.60
C SER A 196 -11.32 1.19 -7.30
N ILE A 197 -10.95 1.10 -6.01
CA ILE A 197 -9.56 0.92 -5.58
C ILE A 197 -9.40 -0.50 -5.05
N ARG A 198 -8.69 -1.34 -5.81
CA ARG A 198 -8.35 -2.69 -5.34
C ARG A 198 -7.49 -2.61 -4.10
N GLN A 199 -7.78 -3.45 -3.10
CA GLN A 199 -7.01 -3.48 -1.86
C GLN A 199 -5.52 -3.74 -2.14
N SER A 200 -5.18 -4.69 -3.02
CA SER A 200 -3.80 -5.00 -3.44
C SER A 200 -3.01 -3.77 -3.93
N ASP A 201 -3.68 -2.80 -4.53
CA ASP A 201 -3.06 -1.66 -5.20
C ASP A 201 -2.82 -0.49 -4.23
N ARG A 202 -3.26 -0.61 -2.97
CA ARG A 202 -3.10 0.43 -1.97
C ARG A 202 -1.69 0.39 -1.36
N PRO A 203 -0.97 1.51 -1.29
CA PRO A 203 0.36 1.51 -0.71
C PRO A 203 0.32 1.11 0.78
N SER A 204 1.38 0.45 1.22
CA SER A 204 1.51 -0.04 2.59
C SER A 204 2.92 0.14 3.13
N VAL A 205 3.02 0.42 4.43
CA VAL A 205 4.27 0.59 5.16
C VAL A 205 4.49 -0.62 6.06
N SER A 206 5.74 -1.08 6.15
CA SER A 206 6.11 -2.18 7.04
C SER A 206 6.01 -1.72 8.48
N VAL A 207 5.33 -2.51 9.31
CA VAL A 207 5.17 -2.27 10.76
C VAL A 207 6.14 -3.15 11.52
N TYR A 208 6.20 -4.43 11.17
CA TYR A 208 7.08 -5.38 11.82
C TYR A 208 7.30 -6.63 10.96
N GLN A 209 8.51 -7.13 11.00
CA GLN A 209 8.94 -8.42 10.47
C GLN A 209 10.08 -8.92 11.37
N GLU A 210 10.08 -10.21 11.65
CA GLU A 210 11.19 -10.84 12.36
C GLU A 210 12.44 -10.86 11.47
N THR A 211 13.58 -10.41 12.01
CA THR A 211 14.85 -10.25 11.26
C THR A 211 16.01 -11.06 11.86
N GLY A 212 15.70 -12.03 12.72
CA GLY A 212 16.64 -13.04 13.22
C GLY A 212 17.45 -12.66 14.47
N LYS A 213 17.33 -11.43 14.98
CA LYS A 213 17.81 -11.01 16.30
C LYS A 213 16.77 -10.14 17.01
N GLY A 214 16.75 -10.22 18.35
CA GLY A 214 15.84 -9.45 19.20
C GLY A 214 14.77 -10.34 19.85
N SER A 215 13.94 -9.74 20.71
CA SER A 215 12.77 -10.41 21.25
C SER A 215 11.67 -10.46 20.18
N SER A 216 11.18 -11.67 19.89
CA SER A 216 10.06 -11.81 18.98
C SER A 216 8.83 -11.13 19.56
N ARG A 217 8.09 -10.41 18.71
CA ARG A 217 6.74 -9.90 19.06
C ARG A 217 5.66 -10.97 18.92
N TRP A 218 6.03 -12.15 18.45
CA TRP A 218 5.18 -13.31 18.38
C TRP A 218 5.29 -14.14 19.66
N LYS A 219 4.15 -14.57 20.19
CA LYS A 219 4.07 -15.49 21.31
C LYS A 219 3.17 -16.66 20.96
N ILE A 220 3.51 -17.83 21.49
CA ILE A 220 2.69 -19.04 21.33
C ILE A 220 1.75 -19.13 22.52
N ASP A 221 0.48 -19.35 22.25
CA ASP A 221 -0.56 -19.61 23.25
C ASP A 221 -1.45 -20.76 22.75
N GLY A 222 -1.14 -22.00 23.14
CA GLY A 222 -1.80 -23.19 22.59
C GLY A 222 -1.60 -23.32 21.07
N ASP A 223 -2.70 -23.37 20.31
CA ASP A 223 -2.73 -23.42 18.83
C ASP A 223 -2.61 -22.03 18.17
N TRP A 224 -2.25 -21.01 18.93
CA TRP A 224 -2.18 -19.62 18.47
C TRP A 224 -0.77 -19.10 18.38
N LEU A 225 -0.52 -18.39 17.28
CA LEU A 225 0.63 -17.51 17.09
C LEU A 225 0.15 -16.06 17.24
N VAL A 226 0.40 -15.47 18.41
CA VAL A 226 -0.14 -14.17 18.82
C VAL A 226 0.87 -13.06 18.64
N TYR A 227 0.50 -12.03 17.89
CA TYR A 227 1.32 -10.83 17.69
C TYR A 227 0.97 -9.74 18.71
N HIS A 228 1.98 -9.32 19.47
CA HIS A 228 1.89 -8.23 20.43
C HIS A 228 2.61 -6.99 19.91
N HIS A 229 1.85 -5.98 19.51
CA HIS A 229 2.45 -4.72 19.06
C HIS A 229 2.93 -3.88 20.25
N VAL A 230 4.12 -3.31 20.07
CA VAL A 230 4.73 -2.34 20.98
C VAL A 230 5.17 -1.11 20.21
N ASN A 231 5.14 0.04 20.87
CA ASN A 231 5.61 1.30 20.31
C ASN A 231 7.15 1.38 20.42
N PRO A 232 7.89 1.25 19.30
CA PRO A 232 9.35 1.27 19.33
C PRO A 232 9.90 2.62 19.84
N TYR A 233 9.13 3.70 19.73
CA TYR A 233 9.54 5.06 20.08
C TYR A 233 9.24 5.43 21.55
N ARG A 234 8.63 4.52 22.32
CA ARG A 234 8.27 4.73 23.73
C ARG A 234 8.67 3.55 24.60
N GLY A 235 9.95 3.18 24.52
CA GLY A 235 10.51 2.09 25.33
C GLY A 235 9.85 0.74 25.10
N SER A 236 9.28 0.50 23.90
CA SER A 236 8.54 -0.73 23.58
C SER A 236 7.35 -1.00 24.51
N ALA A 237 6.68 0.06 25.01
CA ALA A 237 5.42 -0.09 25.71
C ALA A 237 4.31 -0.63 24.76
N PRO A 238 3.37 -1.46 25.25
CA PRO A 238 2.20 -1.86 24.49
C PRO A 238 1.44 -0.67 23.90
N SER A 239 1.03 -0.78 22.63
CA SER A 239 0.43 0.34 21.90
C SER A 239 -0.40 -0.15 20.72
N PRO A 240 -1.36 0.65 20.21
CA PRO A 240 -1.82 0.48 18.85
C PRO A 240 -0.69 0.65 17.84
N VAL A 241 -0.87 0.02 16.68
CA VAL A 241 -0.09 0.35 15.49
C VAL A 241 -0.45 1.77 15.06
N LEU A 242 0.58 2.60 14.88
CA LEU A 242 0.43 4.00 14.53
C LEU A 242 0.70 4.24 13.04
N ASP A 243 0.29 5.39 12.53
CA ASP A 243 0.45 5.75 11.12
C ASP A 243 1.84 6.29 10.76
N ASP A 244 2.89 5.89 11.49
CA ASP A 244 4.26 6.34 11.26
C ASP A 244 4.79 5.87 9.90
N TYR A 245 5.67 6.68 9.31
CA TYR A 245 6.41 6.34 8.11
C TYR A 245 7.85 6.15 8.54
N SER A 246 8.39 4.94 8.38
CA SER A 246 9.75 4.63 8.83
C SER A 246 10.78 5.58 8.23
N VAL A 247 10.57 6.04 6.99
CA VAL A 247 11.47 6.98 6.29
C VAL A 247 11.46 8.41 6.86
N ASN A 248 10.45 8.79 7.65
CA ASN A 248 10.28 10.15 8.19
C ASN A 248 10.98 10.30 9.56
N VAL A 249 12.22 9.84 9.68
CA VAL A 249 12.96 9.78 10.96
C VAL A 249 13.14 11.13 11.67
N HIS A 250 13.07 12.24 10.93
CA HIS A 250 13.23 13.60 11.47
C HIS A 250 11.90 14.34 11.69
N LEU A 251 10.77 13.71 11.37
CA LEU A 251 9.48 14.38 11.45
C LEU A 251 8.85 14.18 12.82
N SER A 252 8.84 15.24 13.63
CA SER A 252 8.03 15.28 14.84
C SER A 252 6.58 15.60 14.48
N ARG A 253 5.66 14.65 14.71
CA ARG A 253 4.23 14.88 14.60
C ARG A 253 3.44 13.97 15.52
N GLN A 254 2.21 14.37 15.81
CA GLN A 254 1.22 13.47 16.39
C GLN A 254 0.91 12.35 15.40
N LEU A 255 1.07 11.11 15.87
CA LEU A 255 0.72 9.88 15.17
C LEU A 255 -0.68 9.42 15.60
N GLU A 256 -1.39 8.80 14.66
CA GLU A 256 -2.74 8.30 14.89
C GLU A 256 -2.80 6.79 14.74
N PRO A 257 -3.61 6.08 15.55
CA PRO A 257 -3.82 4.65 15.37
C PRO A 257 -4.31 4.30 13.96
N VAL A 258 -3.78 3.24 13.38
CA VAL A 258 -4.24 2.74 12.08
C VAL A 258 -5.50 1.89 12.26
N THR A 259 -6.36 1.94 11.25
CA THR A 259 -7.60 1.16 11.20
C THR A 259 -7.61 0.15 10.05
N ASP A 260 -6.45 -0.06 9.43
CA ASP A 260 -6.28 -0.92 8.25
C ASP A 260 -4.89 -1.57 8.29
N LEU A 261 -4.88 -2.86 8.61
CA LEU A 261 -3.66 -3.67 8.71
C LEU A 261 -3.66 -4.74 7.64
N MET A 262 -2.47 -5.16 7.26
CA MET A 262 -2.24 -6.20 6.27
C MET A 262 -1.19 -7.16 6.79
N ILE A 263 -1.44 -8.45 6.60
CA ILE A 263 -0.47 -9.50 6.87
C ILE A 263 -0.04 -10.05 5.52
N ARG A 264 1.27 -10.08 5.31
CA ARG A 264 1.90 -10.62 4.10
C ARG A 264 2.71 -11.84 4.47
N PHE A 265 2.50 -12.93 3.72
CA PHE A 265 3.26 -14.17 3.85
C PHE A 265 4.25 -14.27 2.70
N ARG A 266 5.53 -14.56 3.01
CA ARG A 266 6.60 -14.73 2.01
C ARG A 266 6.80 -16.18 1.56
N SER A 267 6.38 -17.17 2.35
CA SER A 267 6.56 -18.59 2.03
C SER A 267 5.58 -19.13 0.97
N LYS A 268 5.81 -20.38 0.52
CA LYS A 268 4.83 -21.11 -0.30
C LYS A 268 3.58 -21.32 0.56
N ALA A 269 2.44 -20.82 0.10
CA ALA A 269 1.18 -20.75 0.84
C ALA A 269 0.66 -22.08 1.45
N SER A 270 1.29 -23.23 1.18
CA SER A 270 0.93 -24.54 1.74
C SER A 270 1.07 -24.63 3.26
N GLU A 271 2.06 -23.96 3.86
CA GLU A 271 2.21 -23.94 5.34
C GLU A 271 1.09 -23.17 6.03
N PHE A 272 0.51 -22.20 5.33
CA PHE A 272 -0.62 -21.39 5.80
C PHE A 272 -1.93 -21.78 5.12
N GLN A 273 -1.97 -22.91 4.39
CA GLN A 273 -3.21 -23.41 3.81
C GLN A 273 -4.17 -23.72 4.97
N ASN A 274 -5.31 -23.04 4.98
CA ASN A 274 -6.33 -23.12 6.02
C ASN A 274 -5.97 -22.47 7.37
N ALA A 275 -4.90 -21.67 7.45
CA ALA A 275 -4.68 -20.80 8.60
C ALA A 275 -5.90 -19.91 8.84
N GLU A 276 -6.19 -19.65 10.11
CA GLU A 276 -7.34 -18.85 10.53
C GLU A 276 -6.84 -17.59 11.22
N ILE A 277 -6.91 -16.47 10.52
CA ILE A 277 -6.48 -15.22 11.12
C ILE A 277 -7.62 -14.59 11.92
N VAL A 278 -7.36 -14.27 13.18
CA VAL A 278 -8.30 -13.58 14.06
C VAL A 278 -7.71 -12.27 14.55
N ILE A 279 -8.40 -11.18 14.27
CA ILE A 279 -8.02 -9.88 14.84
C ILE A 279 -9.02 -9.53 15.93
N TRP A 280 -8.52 -9.44 17.16
CA TRP A 280 -9.31 -8.99 18.30
C TRP A 280 -9.53 -7.50 18.18
N LYS A 281 -10.79 -7.08 18.19
CA LYS A 281 -11.17 -5.67 18.12
C LYS A 281 -11.98 -5.30 19.37
N PRO A 282 -11.66 -4.17 20.03
CA PRO A 282 -12.37 -3.77 21.24
C PRO A 282 -13.81 -3.32 20.98
N ASN A 283 -14.16 -2.92 19.75
CA ASN A 283 -15.50 -2.49 19.37
C ASN A 283 -15.69 -2.58 17.85
N HIS A 284 -16.52 -3.52 17.39
CA HIS A 284 -16.79 -3.75 15.97
C HIS A 284 -17.52 -2.56 15.28
N ASP A 285 -18.18 -1.70 16.07
CA ASP A 285 -19.01 -0.59 15.56
C ASP A 285 -18.22 0.72 15.35
N SER A 286 -17.02 0.85 15.91
CA SER A 286 -16.21 2.05 15.72
C SER A 286 -15.23 1.89 14.57
N ARG A 287 -15.62 2.40 13.39
CA ARG A 287 -14.75 2.50 12.19
C ARG A 287 -13.45 3.29 12.41
N PHE A 288 -13.32 3.91 13.57
CA PHE A 288 -12.22 4.78 13.97
C PHE A 288 -11.39 4.20 15.13
N ALA A 289 -11.79 3.05 15.72
CA ALA A 289 -11.05 2.40 16.78
C ALA A 289 -9.78 1.72 16.27
N ALA A 290 -8.74 1.70 17.10
CA ALA A 290 -7.48 1.04 16.79
C ALA A 290 -7.66 -0.48 16.66
N LEU A 291 -6.96 -1.09 15.69
CA LEU A 291 -6.97 -2.54 15.49
C LEU A 291 -6.06 -3.34 16.43
N VAL A 292 -5.15 -2.65 17.15
CA VAL A 292 -4.25 -3.28 18.12
C VAL A 292 -4.17 -2.43 19.39
N SER A 293 -4.00 -3.03 20.56
CA SER A 293 -3.63 -2.38 21.82
C SER A 293 -3.13 -3.44 22.81
N GLU A 294 -2.68 -3.03 24.00
CA GLU A 294 -2.37 -3.96 25.10
C GLU A 294 -3.50 -4.96 25.38
N ARG A 295 -4.75 -4.49 25.31
CA ARG A 295 -5.95 -5.31 25.56
C ARG A 295 -6.52 -5.97 24.31
N ASN A 296 -6.01 -5.65 23.11
CA ASN A 296 -6.56 -6.12 21.84
C ASN A 296 -5.42 -6.46 20.88
N PRO A 297 -4.79 -7.64 20.99
CA PRO A 297 -3.70 -8.06 20.10
C PRO A 297 -4.20 -8.54 18.73
N ILE A 298 -3.28 -8.74 17.79
CA ILE A 298 -3.56 -9.54 16.58
C ILE A 298 -3.22 -10.99 16.93
N ALA A 299 -4.15 -11.93 16.74
CA ALA A 299 -3.89 -13.35 17.03
C ALA A 299 -4.08 -14.17 15.75
N ILE A 300 -3.00 -14.73 15.21
CA ILE A 300 -3.12 -15.66 14.09
C ILE A 300 -3.37 -17.04 14.69
N ARG A 301 -4.56 -17.63 14.45
CA ARG A 301 -4.79 -19.04 14.77
C ARG A 301 -4.27 -19.89 13.63
N ILE A 302 -3.62 -20.97 13.97
CA ILE A 302 -3.19 -21.94 12.97
C ILE A 302 -3.90 -23.21 13.38
N PRO A 303 -5.12 -23.43 12.85
CA PRO A 303 -5.97 -24.49 13.33
C PRO A 303 -5.23 -25.82 13.18
N ASN A 304 -5.12 -26.53 14.31
CA ASN A 304 -4.45 -27.81 14.43
C ASN A 304 -4.79 -28.73 13.25
N GLY A 305 -3.74 -29.27 12.61
CA GLY A 305 -3.84 -30.29 11.57
C GLY A 305 -2.68 -30.36 10.59
N HIS A 306 -1.87 -29.30 10.43
CA HIS A 306 -0.82 -29.26 9.39
C HIS A 306 0.58 -28.80 9.83
N CYS A 307 0.73 -28.02 10.91
CA CYS A 307 2.03 -27.68 11.53
C CYS A 307 1.85 -27.19 12.98
N ASP A 308 2.84 -27.44 13.84
CA ASP A 308 2.88 -26.88 15.20
C ASP A 308 3.24 -25.37 15.10
N PRO A 309 2.56 -24.45 15.82
CA PRO A 309 2.90 -23.02 15.79
C PRO A 309 4.38 -22.70 16.08
N SER A 310 5.08 -23.57 16.81
CA SER A 310 6.51 -23.45 17.09
C SER A 310 7.42 -23.75 15.88
N GLU A 311 6.91 -24.46 14.88
CA GLU A 311 7.64 -24.79 13.65
C GLU A 311 7.55 -23.65 12.61
N ILE A 312 6.78 -22.61 12.89
CA ILE A 312 6.53 -21.54 11.94
C ILE A 312 7.66 -20.54 11.95
N GLU A 313 8.27 -20.38 10.77
CA GLU A 313 9.28 -19.38 10.55
C GLU A 313 8.63 -17.99 10.51
N THR A 314 8.52 -17.32 11.67
CA THR A 314 7.88 -16.01 11.81
C THR A 314 8.55 -14.89 10.99
N SER A 315 9.78 -15.10 10.51
CA SER A 315 10.48 -14.27 9.53
C SER A 315 9.73 -14.17 8.19
N GLN A 316 8.89 -15.15 7.87
CA GLN A 316 8.07 -15.20 6.66
C GLN A 316 6.78 -14.39 6.79
N ILE A 317 6.46 -13.87 7.97
CA ILE A 317 5.25 -13.10 8.26
C ILE A 317 5.61 -11.63 8.44
N GLU A 318 5.02 -10.77 7.62
CA GLU A 318 5.20 -9.33 7.71
C GLU A 318 3.87 -8.65 8.06
N ILE A 319 3.88 -7.88 9.16
CA ILE A 319 2.80 -6.98 9.51
C ILE A 319 3.03 -5.65 8.80
N ARG A 320 2.02 -5.18 8.08
CA ARG A 320 2.03 -3.93 7.33
C ARG A 320 0.78 -3.12 7.67
N ARG A 321 0.85 -1.81 7.49
CA ARG A 321 -0.30 -0.91 7.58
C ARG A 321 -0.52 -0.21 6.25
N ARG A 322 -1.78 0.01 5.85
CA ARG A 322 -2.06 0.77 4.62
C ARG A 322 -1.72 2.25 4.82
N VAL A 323 -1.41 2.95 3.74
CA VAL A 323 -1.38 4.41 3.74
C VAL A 323 -2.80 4.92 3.99
N LEU A 324 -2.94 5.75 5.01
CA LEU A 324 -4.18 6.46 5.32
C LEU A 324 -3.97 7.92 4.91
N TYR A 325 -4.78 8.41 3.97
CA TYR A 325 -4.77 9.82 3.57
C TYR A 325 -5.47 10.65 4.64
N ARG A 326 -4.72 10.98 5.69
CA ARG A 326 -5.20 11.79 6.80
C ARG A 326 -4.92 13.26 6.53
N LEU A 327 -5.98 14.01 6.32
CA LEU A 327 -5.91 15.45 6.11
C LEU A 327 -6.38 16.12 7.40
N ARG A 328 -5.48 16.83 8.07
CA ARG A 328 -5.82 17.56 9.29
C ARG A 328 -6.12 19.00 8.89
N PRO A 329 -7.24 19.60 9.35
CA PRO A 329 -7.54 21.01 9.09
C PRO A 329 -6.42 21.98 9.50
N ARG A 330 -5.55 21.59 10.46
CA ARG A 330 -4.38 22.39 10.86
C ARG A 330 -3.19 22.34 9.89
N ASP A 331 -3.06 21.25 9.13
CA ASP A 331 -1.95 21.06 8.16
C ASP A 331 -2.39 21.39 6.73
N ASP A 332 -3.70 21.45 6.50
CA ASP A 332 -4.32 21.64 5.20
C ASP A 332 -5.15 22.91 5.24
N ARG A 333 -4.71 23.93 4.51
CA ARG A 333 -5.38 25.23 4.44
C ARG A 333 -6.41 25.30 3.31
N SER A 334 -6.63 24.20 2.61
CA SER A 334 -7.63 24.11 1.55
C SER A 334 -9.03 24.28 2.13
N LYS A 335 -9.93 24.84 1.31
CA LYS A 335 -11.35 24.93 1.65
C LYS A 335 -12.04 23.65 1.20
N TYR A 336 -12.78 23.04 2.12
CA TYR A 336 -13.61 21.86 1.87
C TYR A 336 -15.09 22.18 2.16
N PRO A 337 -16.04 21.55 1.44
CA PRO A 337 -15.82 20.64 0.32
C PRO A 337 -15.24 21.37 -0.91
N MET A 338 -14.40 20.68 -1.67
CA MET A 338 -13.84 21.12 -2.94
C MET A 338 -14.53 20.36 -4.06
N LEU A 339 -15.32 21.06 -4.87
CA LEU A 339 -15.88 20.51 -6.11
C LEU A 339 -14.86 20.69 -7.24
N LEU A 340 -14.46 19.60 -7.88
CA LEU A 340 -13.52 19.65 -8.99
C LEU A 340 -14.25 19.98 -10.30
N ASP A 341 -13.78 21.01 -11.00
CA ASP A 341 -14.28 21.34 -12.33
C ASP A 341 -13.99 20.25 -13.38
N LYS A 342 -14.58 20.40 -14.57
CA LYS A 342 -14.47 19.44 -15.69
C LYS A 342 -13.04 19.10 -16.14
N ASP A 343 -12.07 19.93 -15.78
CA ASP A 343 -10.66 19.79 -16.15
C ASP A 343 -9.75 19.76 -14.92
N GLU A 344 -10.29 19.45 -13.74
CA GLU A 344 -9.54 19.49 -12.48
C GLU A 344 -9.40 18.12 -11.82
N TYR A 345 -8.22 17.91 -11.23
CA TYR A 345 -7.87 16.69 -10.51
C TYR A 345 -7.34 17.05 -9.12
N PHE A 346 -7.69 16.24 -8.12
CA PHE A 346 -7.10 16.34 -6.79
C PHE A 346 -6.05 15.26 -6.63
N VAL A 347 -4.80 15.64 -6.35
CA VAL A 347 -3.66 14.71 -6.28
C VAL A 347 -2.96 14.80 -4.93
N LEU A 348 -2.48 13.66 -4.42
CA LEU A 348 -1.74 13.58 -3.16
C LEU A 348 -0.47 12.77 -3.32
N GLY A 349 0.50 13.02 -2.44
CA GLY A 349 1.61 12.10 -2.22
C GLY A 349 1.24 10.98 -1.25
N ASP A 350 1.83 9.80 -1.44
CA ASP A 350 1.60 8.66 -0.54
C ASP A 350 2.27 8.86 0.83
N ASN A 351 3.24 9.77 0.92
CA ASN A 351 3.83 10.26 2.18
C ASN A 351 3.18 11.58 2.58
N VAL A 352 1.91 11.46 3.00
CA VAL A 352 1.00 12.58 3.33
C VAL A 352 1.64 13.65 4.22
N PRO A 353 2.43 13.31 5.26
CA PRO A 353 2.98 14.34 6.16
C PRO A 353 4.03 15.27 5.56
N ILE A 354 4.71 14.88 4.48
CA ILE A 354 5.80 15.68 3.87
C ILE A 354 5.55 16.04 2.41
N SER A 355 4.50 15.49 1.82
CA SER A 355 4.18 15.74 0.43
C SER A 355 3.62 17.15 0.26
N VAL A 356 4.21 17.91 -0.65
CA VAL A 356 3.61 19.12 -1.22
C VAL A 356 2.74 18.70 -2.41
N ASP A 357 1.44 18.94 -2.33
CA ASP A 357 0.43 18.45 -3.28
C ASP A 357 -0.85 19.32 -3.29
N SER A 358 -2.00 18.78 -3.70
CA SER A 358 -3.23 19.59 -3.88
C SER A 358 -3.71 20.30 -2.61
N ARG A 359 -3.19 19.94 -1.44
CA ARG A 359 -3.45 20.64 -0.18
C ARG A 359 -2.71 21.97 -0.05
N ASP A 360 -1.58 22.08 -0.74
CA ASP A 360 -0.72 23.26 -0.73
C ASP A 360 -1.05 24.22 -1.86
N TRP A 361 -1.38 23.67 -3.04
CA TRP A 361 -1.58 24.46 -4.27
C TRP A 361 -2.96 24.30 -4.93
N GLY A 362 -3.89 23.57 -4.31
CA GLY A 362 -5.25 23.37 -4.81
C GLY A 362 -5.38 22.29 -5.89
N ALA A 363 -6.52 22.30 -6.57
CA ALA A 363 -6.78 21.38 -7.68
C ALA A 363 -5.78 21.57 -8.82
N VAL A 364 -5.47 20.46 -9.51
CA VAL A 364 -4.54 20.42 -10.63
C VAL A 364 -5.33 20.41 -11.92
N HIS A 365 -5.23 21.49 -12.68
CA HIS A 365 -5.81 21.56 -14.02
C HIS A 365 -5.18 20.52 -14.96
N ARG A 366 -5.98 19.91 -15.83
CA ARG A 366 -5.62 18.87 -16.81
C ARG A 366 -4.40 19.21 -17.64
N SER A 367 -4.21 20.49 -18.00
CA SER A 367 -3.04 20.98 -18.75
C SER A 367 -1.71 20.86 -18.00
N LYS A 368 -1.73 20.75 -16.67
CA LYS A 368 -0.53 20.52 -15.84
C LYS A 368 -0.16 19.05 -15.72
N ILE A 369 -1.04 18.14 -16.14
CA ILE A 369 -0.76 16.70 -16.16
C ILE A 369 -0.01 16.37 -17.44
N LEU A 370 1.21 15.86 -17.29
CA LEU A 370 2.10 15.56 -18.41
C LEU A 370 1.78 14.18 -19.02
N CYS A 371 1.64 13.16 -18.16
CA CYS A 371 1.31 11.79 -18.56
C CYS A 371 0.99 10.92 -17.34
N LEU A 372 0.36 9.76 -17.59
CA LEU A 372 0.37 8.68 -16.61
C LEU A 372 1.78 8.09 -16.54
N VAL A 373 2.15 7.63 -15.35
CA VAL A 373 3.42 6.95 -15.11
C VAL A 373 3.22 5.63 -14.39
N SER A 374 4.13 4.70 -14.61
CA SER A 374 4.25 3.47 -13.82
C SER A 374 5.66 3.31 -13.28
N PRO A 375 5.82 2.76 -12.06
CA PRO A 375 7.12 2.32 -11.59
C PRO A 375 7.75 1.37 -12.61
N LEU A 376 9.03 1.57 -12.91
CA LEU A 376 9.80 0.53 -13.57
C LEU A 376 10.02 -0.59 -12.55
N GLU A 377 9.55 -1.80 -12.86
CA GLU A 377 9.89 -2.96 -12.05
C GLU A 377 11.41 -3.08 -12.00
N SER A 378 12.00 -2.96 -10.80
CA SER A 378 13.39 -3.34 -10.62
C SER A 378 13.49 -4.83 -10.97
N LYS A 379 14.45 -5.20 -11.83
CA LYS A 379 14.76 -6.61 -12.15
C LYS A 379 15.23 -7.44 -10.93
N THR A 380 15.12 -6.86 -9.74
CA THR A 380 15.53 -7.40 -8.45
C THR A 380 14.50 -6.96 -7.41
N ARG A 381 13.60 -7.87 -7.05
CA ARG A 381 12.75 -7.81 -5.86
C ARG A 381 12.87 -9.11 -5.11
#